data_AF-A0A0J9V8V7-F1
#
_entry.id   AF-A0A0J9V8V7-F1
#
_cell.length_a   1.000
_cell.length_b   1.000
_cell.length_c   1.000
_cell.angle_alpha   90.00
_cell.angle_beta   90.00
_cell.angle_gamma   90.00
#
_symmetry.space_group_name_H-M   'P 1'
#
loop_
_entity.id
_entity.type
_entity.pdbx_description
1 polymer ?
#
loop_
_entity_poly.entity_id
_entity_poly.type
_entity_poly.pdbx_seq_one_letter_code
_entity_poly.pdbx_strand_id
1 'polypeptide(L)'
;MNTLRQMIPQIWPQGYKRVDSSSSLEDVVTPEKNGSSLQLFAKRILRLPLKTILILIAALLIFPGLLALTSLKGRAFLAGEVAAGQAYETYPQQDIAKLPSKDRRLSIVLPANNPDHDLCKVITSALALGYPAPVIVNWGKTYDKSKGWKGGSHLAKITGTLEYLDSVSKADTSDENRLEENDIVVLTDSYDVWYQLPPEVLLKRYHEANRQANQRLASQWNRRGKPPMEQTIIVSAQKKCFPPPSSGSVLHCHQLPESQARKDLYGPNTDKDPNVFHDVRPKYLNSGSMIGPVGDMRKYFRRVHERMQRGLVNGKDLYSDQGIFGEIFAEQEVWRRWLRKNTVSQKDKSFDVMHSDFEYHVGLDYMQNLFIPTVFEEQDGEIIALNNETGIAEKSVSLGIEPRLDGVPEDIQSSTNPLNQILQDPADWGDMPVYADFYSTAIPVVVHHNAHKDGAKKRRYLWWDRIWFFPYLRQLIKSQLEVVEAEPLLEIAVNGERLVYWESRSNVTQKKPRTFIIDSGEVSIVEREFGYVCRAKTEKAEAEKPWYDEVFRDGQGEL
;
A
#
# COMPACT_ATOMS: atom_id res chain seq x y z
N MET A 1 -64.88 -9.78 -5.30
CA MET A 1 -64.72 -9.37 -6.72
C MET A 1 -63.34 -8.76 -6.82
N ASN A 2 -62.35 -9.44 -7.40
CA ASN A 2 -62.08 -9.53 -8.85
C ASN A 2 -61.83 -8.14 -9.45
N THR A 3 -60.75 -7.82 -10.18
CA THR A 3 -59.54 -8.58 -10.64
C THR A 3 -58.55 -7.50 -11.15
N LEU A 4 -57.24 -7.55 -10.87
CA LEU A 4 -56.17 -8.19 -11.67
C LEU A 4 -55.85 -7.48 -13.03
N ARG A 5 -54.55 -7.19 -13.26
CA ARG A 5 -53.88 -6.60 -14.47
C ARG A 5 -53.94 -5.07 -14.59
N GLN A 6 -52.92 -4.31 -15.02
CA GLN A 6 -51.50 -4.50 -15.41
C GLN A 6 -50.84 -3.07 -15.43
N MET A 7 -49.51 -2.78 -15.44
CA MET A 7 -48.26 -3.55 -15.54
C MET A 7 -47.04 -2.74 -14.95
N ILE A 8 -45.81 -3.26 -15.12
CA ILE A 8 -44.44 -2.69 -14.88
C ILE A 8 -43.60 -3.06 -16.16
N PRO A 9 -42.40 -2.53 -16.54
CA PRO A 9 -41.54 -1.40 -16.09
C PRO A 9 -41.10 -0.41 -17.23
N GLN A 10 -40.39 0.68 -16.90
CA GLN A 10 -39.13 1.17 -17.56
C GLN A 10 -38.32 1.98 -16.52
N ILE A 11 -37.13 1.54 -16.05
CA ILE A 11 -35.75 1.67 -16.60
C ILE A 11 -35.04 3.00 -16.22
N TRP A 12 -33.90 2.88 -15.53
CA TRP A 12 -32.87 3.91 -15.16
C TRP A 12 -32.02 4.37 -16.38
N PRO A 13 -31.03 5.28 -16.24
CA PRO A 13 -30.99 6.57 -15.53
C PRO A 13 -30.47 7.71 -16.46
N GLN A 14 -30.47 8.98 -16.03
CA GLN A 14 -29.70 10.04 -16.70
C GLN A 14 -28.79 10.82 -15.75
N GLY A 15 -27.52 10.91 -16.13
CA GLY A 15 -26.65 12.08 -15.99
C GLY A 15 -26.48 12.69 -14.60
N TYR A 16 -25.33 12.43 -13.98
CA TYR A 16 -24.81 13.23 -12.87
C TYR A 16 -24.65 14.69 -13.34
N LYS A 17 -25.51 15.60 -12.88
CA LYS A 17 -25.41 17.03 -13.22
C LYS A 17 -24.57 17.77 -12.19
N ARG A 18 -23.54 18.47 -12.69
CA ARG A 18 -22.77 19.49 -11.97
C ARG A 18 -23.73 20.49 -11.30
N VAL A 19 -23.54 20.75 -10.01
CA VAL A 19 -24.27 21.77 -9.26
C VAL A 19 -23.47 23.06 -9.34
N ASP A 20 -23.94 24.03 -10.13
CA ASP A 20 -23.37 25.38 -10.17
C ASP A 20 -23.87 26.19 -8.97
N SER A 21 -22.98 26.54 -8.04
CA SER A 21 -23.23 27.50 -6.97
C SER A 21 -22.88 28.93 -7.42
N SER A 22 -23.75 29.54 -8.21
CA SER A 22 -23.72 31.00 -8.41
C SER A 22 -24.67 31.71 -7.43
N SER A 23 -24.10 32.42 -6.46
CA SER A 23 -24.80 33.44 -5.67
C SER A 23 -23.88 34.64 -5.48
N SER A 24 -24.16 35.69 -6.24
CA SER A 24 -23.55 37.02 -6.15
C SER A 24 -23.86 37.72 -4.84
N LEU A 25 -22.90 38.50 -4.34
CA LEU A 25 -23.00 39.80 -3.64
C LEU A 25 -21.55 40.15 -3.26
N GLU A 26 -20.83 40.92 -4.09
CA GLU A 26 -20.75 42.39 -3.97
C GLU A 26 -20.48 42.86 -2.53
N ASP A 27 -19.23 43.23 -2.26
CA ASP A 27 -18.99 44.52 -1.63
C ASP A 27 -17.67 45.15 -2.09
N VAL A 28 -17.67 46.47 -2.26
CA VAL A 28 -16.62 47.22 -2.96
C VAL A 28 -15.69 47.91 -1.95
N VAL A 29 -14.38 47.66 -2.04
CA VAL A 29 -13.38 48.52 -1.40
C VAL A 29 -12.39 49.04 -2.44
N THR A 30 -12.43 50.35 -2.70
CA THR A 30 -11.55 51.06 -3.62
C THR A 30 -10.12 51.17 -3.08
N PRO A 31 -9.07 50.94 -3.89
CA PRO A 31 -7.69 51.24 -3.48
C PRO A 31 -7.38 52.74 -3.63
N GLU A 32 -6.78 53.34 -2.60
CA GLU A 32 -6.27 54.71 -2.67
C GLU A 32 -5.09 54.85 -3.66
N LYS A 33 -5.05 55.98 -4.37
CA LYS A 33 -3.96 56.33 -5.29
C LYS A 33 -2.75 56.83 -4.51
N ASN A 34 -1.64 56.09 -4.54
CA ASN A 34 -0.33 56.61 -4.15
C ASN A 34 0.65 56.65 -5.34
N GLY A 35 0.48 57.66 -6.20
CA GLY A 35 1.44 57.97 -7.26
C GLY A 35 2.45 59.02 -6.79
N SER A 36 3.73 58.65 -6.62
CA SER A 36 4.85 59.60 -6.59
C SER A 36 6.27 59.00 -6.72
N SER A 37 6.47 57.69 -6.49
CA SER A 37 7.83 57.11 -6.41
C SER A 37 8.57 56.98 -7.76
N LEU A 38 7.90 56.56 -8.84
CA LEU A 38 8.57 56.27 -10.12
C LEU A 38 9.23 57.49 -10.78
N GLN A 39 8.61 58.68 -10.72
CA GLN A 39 9.16 59.88 -11.38
C GLN A 39 10.41 60.44 -10.68
N LEU A 40 10.56 60.21 -9.39
CA LEU A 40 11.77 60.57 -8.62
C LEU A 40 12.94 59.61 -8.89
N PHE A 41 12.65 58.33 -9.16
CA PHE A 41 13.68 57.33 -9.50
C PHE A 41 14.28 57.59 -10.89
N ALA A 42 13.43 57.86 -11.90
CA ALA A 42 13.86 58.11 -13.28
C ALA A 42 14.81 59.31 -13.43
N LYS A 43 14.65 60.37 -12.62
CA LYS A 43 15.49 61.58 -12.71
C LYS A 43 16.86 61.48 -12.01
N ARG A 44 17.13 60.43 -11.22
CA ARG A 44 18.46 60.20 -10.60
C ARG A 44 19.40 59.34 -11.43
N ILE A 45 18.88 58.52 -12.34
CA ILE A 45 19.71 57.61 -13.17
C ILE A 45 20.48 58.36 -14.27
N LEU A 46 19.95 59.49 -14.78
CA LEU A 46 20.60 60.31 -15.82
C LEU A 46 21.80 61.17 -15.36
N ARG A 47 22.27 61.05 -14.10
CA ARG A 47 23.46 61.77 -13.60
C ARG A 47 24.58 60.84 -13.10
N LEU A 48 24.49 59.55 -13.40
CA LEU A 48 25.55 58.59 -13.09
C LEU A 48 26.63 58.62 -14.19
N PRO A 49 27.94 58.61 -13.85
CA PRO A 49 28.98 58.57 -14.87
C PRO A 49 28.90 57.25 -15.64
N LEU A 50 29.29 57.27 -16.92
CA LEU A 50 29.09 56.16 -17.87
C LEU A 50 29.58 54.79 -17.33
N LYS A 51 30.68 54.79 -16.56
CA LYS A 51 31.21 53.59 -15.88
C LYS A 51 30.22 52.96 -14.89
N THR A 52 29.48 53.76 -14.13
CA THR A 52 28.48 53.27 -13.16
C THR A 52 27.24 52.74 -13.86
N ILE A 53 26.83 53.35 -14.97
CA ILE A 53 25.74 52.84 -15.81
C ILE A 53 26.12 51.49 -16.43
N LEU A 54 27.35 51.38 -16.96
CA LEU A 54 27.90 50.10 -17.46
C LEU A 54 27.96 49.01 -16.38
N ILE A 55 28.38 49.34 -15.14
CA ILE A 55 28.39 48.40 -14.01
C ILE A 55 26.97 47.96 -13.65
N LEU A 56 25.98 48.86 -13.63
CA LEU A 56 24.58 48.53 -13.34
C LEU A 56 23.95 47.67 -14.44
N ILE A 57 24.24 47.93 -15.71
CA ILE A 57 23.81 47.08 -16.84
C ILE A 57 24.50 45.71 -16.78
N ALA A 58 25.80 45.67 -16.49
CA ALA A 58 26.51 44.41 -16.29
C ALA A 58 25.90 43.60 -15.13
N ALA A 59 25.58 44.23 -13.99
CA ALA A 59 24.88 43.58 -12.90
C ALA A 59 23.49 43.07 -13.32
N LEU A 60 22.70 43.89 -14.03
CA LEU A 60 21.36 43.50 -14.52
C LEU A 60 21.36 42.37 -15.57
N LEU A 61 22.48 42.15 -16.28
CA LEU A 61 22.62 41.04 -17.23
C LEU A 61 23.27 39.79 -16.58
N ILE A 62 24.26 39.99 -15.72
CA ILE A 62 25.00 38.91 -15.06
C ILE A 62 24.16 38.28 -13.93
N PHE A 63 23.38 39.04 -13.16
CA PHE A 63 22.64 38.50 -12.02
C PHE A 63 21.50 37.55 -12.42
N PRO A 64 20.67 37.85 -13.46
CA PRO A 64 19.73 36.88 -14.00
C PRO A 64 20.41 35.68 -14.66
N GLY A 65 21.57 35.90 -15.31
CA GLY A 65 22.39 34.81 -15.84
C GLY A 65 22.93 33.88 -14.75
N LEU A 66 23.38 34.44 -13.62
CA LEU A 66 23.82 33.67 -12.45
C LEU A 66 22.65 32.94 -11.79
N LEU A 67 21.50 33.60 -11.65
CA LEU A 67 20.27 32.99 -11.11
C LEU A 67 19.76 31.86 -12.01
N ALA A 68 19.80 32.04 -13.34
CA ALA A 68 19.50 31.00 -14.31
C ALA A 68 20.53 29.86 -14.25
N LEU A 69 21.83 30.16 -14.08
CA LEU A 69 22.87 29.14 -13.86
C LEU A 69 22.73 28.40 -12.52
N THR A 70 22.27 29.06 -11.45
CA THR A 70 21.95 28.38 -10.18
C THR A 70 20.62 27.63 -10.25
N SER A 71 19.68 28.05 -11.07
CA SER A 71 18.44 27.32 -11.34
C SER A 71 18.68 26.11 -12.26
N LEU A 72 19.59 26.23 -13.23
CA LEU A 72 20.03 25.13 -14.10
C LEU A 72 20.93 24.16 -13.33
N LYS A 73 21.82 24.64 -12.46
CA LYS A 73 22.55 23.77 -11.52
C LYS A 73 21.64 23.18 -10.44
N GLY A 74 20.61 23.89 -9.98
CA GLY A 74 19.60 23.37 -9.07
C GLY A 74 18.78 22.27 -9.72
N ARG A 75 18.30 22.49 -10.95
CA ARG A 75 17.64 21.46 -11.77
C ARG A 75 18.58 20.31 -12.13
N ALA A 76 19.85 20.56 -12.44
CA ALA A 76 20.84 19.52 -12.71
C ALA A 76 21.34 18.80 -11.45
N PHE A 77 21.18 19.37 -10.26
CA PHE A 77 21.44 18.70 -8.98
C PHE A 77 20.22 17.86 -8.57
N LEU A 78 19.00 18.34 -8.82
CA LEU A 78 17.77 17.55 -8.67
C LEU A 78 17.65 16.43 -9.72
N ALA A 79 18.18 16.62 -10.93
CA ALA A 79 18.15 15.64 -12.03
C ALA A 79 19.49 14.89 -12.24
N GLY A 80 20.49 15.09 -11.36
CA GLY A 80 21.86 14.72 -11.66
C GLY A 80 22.76 14.47 -10.45
N GLU A 81 22.22 13.81 -9.43
CA GLU A 81 23.03 12.86 -8.64
C GLU A 81 22.30 11.53 -8.38
N VAL A 82 21.42 11.14 -9.30
CA VAL A 82 21.05 9.72 -9.49
C VAL A 82 22.22 9.04 -10.19
N ALA A 83 23.17 8.55 -9.40
CA ALA A 83 24.17 7.60 -9.90
C ALA A 83 23.41 6.36 -10.40
N ALA A 84 23.42 6.14 -11.71
CA ALA A 84 22.54 5.20 -12.40
C ALA A 84 22.81 3.73 -12.03
N GLY A 85 22.21 3.28 -10.93
CA GLY A 85 21.56 1.97 -10.92
C GLY A 85 20.22 2.16 -11.60
N GLN A 86 20.04 1.52 -12.77
CA GLN A 86 18.88 1.62 -13.66
C GLN A 86 17.58 1.98 -12.91
N ALA A 87 17.02 3.16 -13.19
CA ALA A 87 15.55 3.26 -13.30
C ALA A 87 15.10 2.14 -14.26
N TYR A 88 13.90 1.57 -14.09
CA TYR A 88 13.41 0.49 -14.97
C TYR A 88 13.90 0.73 -16.39
N GLU A 89 14.71 -0.19 -16.92
CA GLU A 89 14.93 -0.17 -18.36
C GLU A 89 13.55 -0.36 -18.95
N THR A 90 13.01 0.72 -19.52
CA THR A 90 11.87 0.68 -20.42
C THR A 90 12.38 -0.02 -21.68
N TYR A 91 12.62 -1.33 -21.54
CA TYR A 91 12.78 -2.23 -22.65
C TYR A 91 11.56 -1.99 -23.53
N PRO A 92 11.75 -1.64 -24.81
CA PRO A 92 10.66 -1.72 -25.78
C PRO A 92 9.98 -3.08 -25.64
N GLN A 93 8.66 -3.17 -25.74
CA GLN A 93 7.92 -4.44 -25.59
C GLN A 93 8.52 -5.56 -26.47
N GLN A 94 9.06 -5.17 -27.63
CA GLN A 94 9.75 -6.01 -28.61
C GLN A 94 11.07 -6.64 -28.13
N ASP A 95 11.70 -6.08 -27.10
CA ASP A 95 12.93 -6.60 -26.48
C ASP A 95 12.63 -7.44 -25.23
N ILE A 96 11.56 -7.13 -24.48
CA ILE A 96 11.09 -7.97 -23.35
C ILE A 96 10.83 -9.40 -23.81
N ALA A 97 10.16 -9.58 -24.96
CA ALA A 97 9.85 -10.88 -25.54
C ALA A 97 11.09 -11.73 -25.93
N LYS A 98 12.30 -11.16 -25.94
CA LYS A 98 13.56 -11.86 -26.24
C LYS A 98 14.28 -12.35 -24.97
N LEU A 99 13.88 -11.88 -23.80
CA LEU A 99 14.50 -12.25 -22.52
C LEU A 99 14.06 -13.66 -22.08
N PRO A 100 14.86 -14.38 -21.27
CA PRO A 100 14.43 -15.63 -20.65
C PRO A 100 13.15 -15.43 -19.84
N SER A 101 12.09 -16.17 -20.21
CA SER A 101 10.77 -16.06 -19.56
C SER A 101 10.73 -16.88 -18.27
N LYS A 102 10.16 -16.31 -17.22
CA LYS A 102 9.90 -16.94 -15.93
C LYS A 102 8.49 -16.60 -15.46
N ASP A 103 7.67 -17.62 -15.28
CA ASP A 103 6.34 -17.40 -14.71
C ASP A 103 6.44 -17.24 -13.19
N ARG A 104 5.53 -16.45 -12.63
CA ARG A 104 5.35 -16.22 -11.20
C ARG A 104 3.87 -16.24 -10.85
N ARG A 105 3.54 -16.66 -9.63
CA ARG A 105 2.18 -16.62 -9.09
C ARG A 105 2.02 -15.49 -8.08
N LEU A 106 0.79 -14.98 -7.96
CA LEU A 106 0.37 -14.04 -6.93
C LEU A 106 -0.69 -14.71 -6.06
N SER A 107 -0.49 -14.75 -4.75
CA SER A 107 -1.50 -15.23 -3.79
C SER A 107 -1.86 -14.13 -2.78
N ILE A 108 -3.16 -13.97 -2.52
CA ILE A 108 -3.70 -13.06 -1.50
C ILE A 108 -4.15 -13.90 -0.31
N VAL A 109 -3.63 -13.60 0.89
CA VAL A 109 -3.87 -14.37 2.11
C VAL A 109 -4.54 -13.49 3.16
N LEU A 110 -5.67 -13.97 3.69
CA LEU A 110 -6.50 -13.27 4.68
C LEU A 110 -6.64 -14.11 5.97
N PRO A 111 -6.01 -13.73 7.10
CA PRO A 111 -6.23 -14.36 8.39
C PRO A 111 -7.60 -14.01 8.95
N ALA A 112 -8.58 -14.91 8.82
CA ALA A 112 -9.92 -14.74 9.38
C ALA A 112 -10.46 -16.10 9.86
N ASN A 113 -11.06 -16.12 11.06
CA ASN A 113 -11.61 -17.35 11.63
C ASN A 113 -13.14 -17.43 11.63
N ASN A 114 -13.82 -16.34 11.26
CA ASN A 114 -15.28 -16.22 11.22
C ASN A 114 -15.72 -15.33 10.05
N PRO A 115 -16.95 -15.51 9.53
CA PRO A 115 -17.55 -14.59 8.57
C PRO A 115 -17.80 -13.22 9.18
N ASP A 116 -17.70 -12.19 8.34
CA ASP A 116 -18.04 -10.80 8.67
C ASP A 116 -18.41 -10.03 7.39
N HIS A 117 -19.21 -8.98 7.51
CA HIS A 117 -19.46 -8.06 6.39
C HIS A 117 -18.20 -7.30 6.00
N ASP A 118 -17.35 -6.92 6.97
CA ASP A 118 -16.10 -6.24 6.69
C ASP A 118 -15.08 -7.17 6.00
N LEU A 119 -15.10 -8.48 6.28
CA LEU A 119 -14.34 -9.50 5.52
C LEU A 119 -14.79 -9.56 4.06
N CYS A 120 -16.10 -9.49 3.85
CA CYS A 120 -16.64 -9.45 2.50
C CYS A 120 -16.20 -8.21 1.71
N LYS A 121 -16.06 -7.04 2.37
CA LYS A 121 -15.50 -5.83 1.72
C LYS A 121 -14.05 -6.03 1.27
N VAL A 122 -13.21 -6.68 2.09
CA VAL A 122 -11.83 -7.01 1.70
C VAL A 122 -11.83 -7.90 0.45
N ILE A 123 -12.59 -9.00 0.50
CA ILE A 123 -12.72 -9.98 -0.59
C ILE A 123 -13.23 -9.34 -1.88
N THR A 124 -14.32 -8.57 -1.80
CA THR A 124 -14.96 -7.96 -2.97
C THR A 124 -14.15 -6.80 -3.55
N SER A 125 -13.47 -5.99 -2.73
CA SER A 125 -12.54 -4.97 -3.26
C SER A 125 -11.38 -5.61 -4.05
N ALA A 126 -10.79 -6.69 -3.55
CA ALA A 126 -9.74 -7.42 -4.25
C ALA A 126 -10.25 -8.03 -5.57
N LEU A 127 -11.37 -8.76 -5.53
CA LEU A 127 -11.93 -9.40 -6.73
C LEU A 127 -12.34 -8.38 -7.80
N ALA A 128 -12.98 -7.27 -7.43
CA ALA A 128 -13.41 -6.23 -8.37
C ALA A 128 -12.25 -5.52 -9.10
N LEU A 129 -11.04 -5.62 -8.54
CA LEU A 129 -9.78 -5.12 -9.09
C LEU A 129 -9.02 -6.16 -9.93
N GLY A 130 -9.56 -7.38 -10.10
CA GLY A 130 -8.93 -8.46 -10.86
C GLY A 130 -7.86 -9.24 -10.10
N TYR A 131 -7.78 -9.12 -8.76
CA TYR A 131 -6.86 -9.94 -7.98
C TYR A 131 -7.25 -11.43 -7.97
N PRO A 132 -6.26 -12.33 -7.76
CA PRO A 132 -6.50 -13.72 -7.35
C PRO A 132 -7.49 -13.82 -6.19
N ALA A 133 -8.43 -14.75 -6.23
CA ALA A 133 -9.40 -14.88 -5.14
C ALA A 133 -8.69 -15.22 -3.81
N PRO A 134 -8.94 -14.44 -2.74
CA PRO A 134 -8.20 -14.60 -1.50
C PRO A 134 -8.34 -15.99 -0.86
N VAL A 135 -7.24 -16.48 -0.30
CA VAL A 135 -7.19 -17.67 0.55
C VAL A 135 -7.30 -17.25 2.01
N ILE A 136 -8.39 -17.64 2.64
CA ILE A 136 -8.70 -17.33 4.03
C ILE A 136 -8.05 -18.40 4.92
N VAL A 137 -7.05 -18.01 5.70
CA VAL A 137 -6.37 -18.86 6.68
C VAL A 137 -6.97 -18.69 8.06
N ASN A 138 -6.81 -19.69 8.93
CA ASN A 138 -7.42 -19.78 10.27
C ASN A 138 -8.95 -19.98 10.31
N TRP A 139 -9.60 -20.30 9.18
CA TRP A 139 -11.04 -20.46 9.12
C TRP A 139 -11.58 -21.49 10.12
N GLY A 140 -12.61 -21.13 10.89
CA GLY A 140 -13.23 -21.99 11.91
C GLY A 140 -12.37 -22.29 13.15
N LYS A 141 -11.11 -21.84 13.22
CA LYS A 141 -10.24 -22.14 14.36
C LYS A 141 -10.66 -21.34 15.62
N THR A 142 -10.79 -22.05 16.74
CA THR A 142 -11.12 -21.49 18.05
C THR A 142 -9.87 -21.36 18.93
N TYR A 143 -9.49 -20.13 19.28
CA TYR A 143 -8.32 -19.81 20.11
C TYR A 143 -8.64 -19.85 21.60
N ASP A 144 -9.12 -21.01 22.03
CA ASP A 144 -9.66 -21.25 23.36
C ASP A 144 -8.54 -21.42 24.41
N LYS A 145 -8.47 -20.48 25.35
CA LYS A 145 -7.49 -20.50 26.45
C LYS A 145 -7.64 -21.72 27.36
N SER A 146 -8.84 -22.29 27.49
CA SER A 146 -9.08 -23.50 28.29
C SER A 146 -8.47 -24.76 27.66
N LYS A 147 -8.27 -24.76 26.33
CA LYS A 147 -7.63 -25.84 25.57
C LYS A 147 -6.11 -25.65 25.44
N GLY A 148 -5.51 -24.79 26.27
CA GLY A 148 -4.07 -24.58 26.34
C GLY A 148 -3.52 -23.47 25.43
N TRP A 149 -4.37 -22.75 24.67
CA TRP A 149 -3.92 -21.59 23.90
C TRP A 149 -3.54 -20.43 24.82
N LYS A 150 -2.25 -20.12 24.94
CA LYS A 150 -1.76 -19.06 25.83
C LYS A 150 -1.74 -17.65 25.20
N GLY A 151 -2.03 -17.53 23.90
CA GLY A 151 -1.91 -16.28 23.14
C GLY A 151 -3.17 -15.41 23.08
N GLY A 152 -3.04 -14.23 22.47
CA GLY A 152 -4.17 -13.49 21.88
C GLY A 152 -4.56 -14.04 20.50
N SER A 153 -5.77 -13.72 20.00
CA SER A 153 -6.22 -14.11 18.66
C SER A 153 -5.31 -13.56 17.55
N HIS A 154 -4.73 -12.38 17.73
CA HIS A 154 -3.77 -11.78 16.80
C HIS A 154 -2.55 -12.68 16.52
N LEU A 155 -2.09 -13.46 17.51
CA LEU A 155 -0.96 -14.37 17.33
C LEU A 155 -1.25 -15.51 16.35
N ALA A 156 -2.53 -15.86 16.15
CA ALA A 156 -2.91 -16.88 15.19
C ALA A 156 -2.60 -16.50 13.73
N LYS A 157 -2.49 -15.21 13.42
CA LYS A 157 -2.01 -14.72 12.11
C LYS A 157 -0.66 -15.32 11.76
N ILE A 158 0.25 -15.44 12.73
CA ILE A 158 1.58 -16.02 12.56
C ILE A 158 1.46 -17.51 12.22
N THR A 159 0.78 -18.29 13.07
CA THR A 159 0.67 -19.75 12.89
C THR A 159 -0.08 -20.13 11.61
N GLY A 160 -1.28 -19.59 11.39
CA GLY A 160 -2.09 -19.97 10.22
C GLY A 160 -1.49 -19.58 8.87
N THR A 161 -0.77 -18.46 8.82
CA THR A 161 -0.04 -18.06 7.61
C THR A 161 1.18 -18.94 7.39
N LEU A 162 1.95 -19.27 8.43
CA LEU A 162 3.09 -20.18 8.30
C LEU A 162 2.65 -21.59 7.87
N GLU A 163 1.57 -22.11 8.46
CA GLU A 163 0.94 -23.38 8.07
C GLU A 163 0.51 -23.39 6.59
N TYR A 164 -0.10 -22.30 6.11
CA TYR A 164 -0.46 -22.14 4.71
C TYR A 164 0.77 -22.14 3.81
N LEU A 165 1.76 -21.29 4.10
CA LEU A 165 2.99 -21.18 3.29
C LEU A 165 3.77 -22.50 3.24
N ASP A 166 3.93 -23.19 4.39
CA ASP A 166 4.57 -24.52 4.44
C ASP A 166 3.74 -25.62 3.75
N SER A 167 2.45 -25.39 3.47
CA SER A 167 1.58 -26.31 2.74
C SER A 167 1.59 -26.06 1.23
N VAL A 168 1.57 -24.80 0.78
CA VAL A 168 1.57 -24.50 -0.67
C VAL A 168 2.92 -24.67 -1.34
N SER A 169 4.02 -24.66 -0.59
CA SER A 169 5.38 -24.91 -1.09
C SER A 169 5.81 -26.38 -1.12
N LYS A 170 4.91 -27.34 -0.85
CA LYS A 170 5.26 -28.76 -0.96
C LYS A 170 5.22 -29.22 -2.41
N ALA A 171 6.05 -30.22 -2.72
CA ALA A 171 6.16 -30.76 -4.08
C ALA A 171 4.90 -31.53 -4.52
N ASP A 172 4.18 -32.12 -3.56
CA ASP A 172 2.95 -32.91 -3.71
C ASP A 172 1.66 -32.07 -3.67
N THR A 173 1.75 -30.76 -3.43
CA THR A 173 0.61 -29.84 -3.56
C THR A 173 0.15 -29.75 -5.02
N SER A 174 -1.17 -29.78 -5.24
CA SER A 174 -1.78 -29.67 -6.57
C SER A 174 -1.45 -28.33 -7.24
N ASP A 175 -1.35 -28.33 -8.57
CA ASP A 175 -0.84 -27.18 -9.33
C ASP A 175 -1.71 -25.92 -9.19
N GLU A 176 -3.03 -26.04 -9.03
CA GLU A 176 -3.90 -24.89 -8.78
C GLU A 176 -3.63 -24.20 -7.42
N ASN A 177 -2.95 -24.88 -6.49
CA ASN A 177 -2.62 -24.37 -5.15
C ASN A 177 -1.12 -24.18 -4.90
N ARG A 178 -0.24 -24.75 -5.73
CA ARG A 178 1.20 -24.83 -5.47
C ARG A 178 1.93 -23.52 -5.77
N LEU A 179 2.74 -23.05 -4.83
CA LEU A 179 3.59 -21.86 -4.96
C LEU A 179 5.08 -22.22 -4.83
N GLU A 180 5.89 -21.73 -5.77
CA GLU A 180 7.35 -21.79 -5.70
C GLU A 180 7.92 -20.72 -4.76
N GLU A 181 9.17 -20.90 -4.32
CA GLU A 181 9.85 -19.98 -3.39
C GLU A 181 9.91 -18.52 -3.88
N ASN A 182 9.88 -18.30 -5.19
CA ASN A 182 9.89 -16.97 -5.83
C ASN A 182 8.49 -16.44 -6.20
N ASP A 183 7.43 -17.24 -6.04
CA ASP A 183 6.06 -16.76 -6.21
C ASP A 183 5.74 -15.76 -5.08
N ILE A 184 4.86 -14.79 -5.36
CA ILE A 184 4.60 -13.66 -4.47
C ILE A 184 3.36 -13.92 -3.63
N VAL A 185 3.48 -13.71 -2.32
CA VAL A 185 2.35 -13.71 -1.40
C VAL A 185 2.13 -12.31 -0.83
N VAL A 186 0.87 -11.90 -0.77
CA VAL A 186 0.40 -10.69 -0.09
C VAL A 186 -0.43 -11.14 1.11
N LEU A 187 -0.05 -10.68 2.28
CA LEU A 187 -0.79 -10.90 3.51
C LEU A 187 -1.38 -9.57 3.97
N THR A 188 -2.69 -9.50 4.17
CA THR A 188 -3.40 -8.32 4.69
C THR A 188 -4.25 -8.70 5.91
N ASP A 189 -4.65 -7.72 6.72
CA ASP A 189 -5.68 -7.90 7.75
C ASP A 189 -7.07 -7.99 7.10
N SER A 190 -7.95 -8.79 7.70
CA SER A 190 -9.12 -9.33 6.99
C SER A 190 -10.44 -8.64 7.32
N TYR A 191 -10.43 -7.55 8.09
CA TYR A 191 -11.66 -6.89 8.56
C TYR A 191 -11.59 -5.35 8.48
N ASP A 192 -10.50 -4.77 8.01
CA ASP A 192 -10.30 -3.33 7.99
C ASP A 192 -9.38 -2.88 6.84
N VAL A 193 -9.25 -3.69 5.81
CA VAL A 193 -8.38 -3.43 4.65
C VAL A 193 -9.18 -3.39 3.35
N TRP A 194 -8.98 -2.36 2.52
CA TRP A 194 -9.55 -2.28 1.18
C TRP A 194 -8.45 -2.19 0.12
N TYR A 195 -8.60 -2.95 -0.96
CA TYR A 195 -7.81 -2.78 -2.18
C TYR A 195 -8.43 -1.65 -3.01
N GLN A 196 -7.61 -0.79 -3.62
CA GLN A 196 -8.11 0.32 -4.45
C GLN A 196 -7.44 0.48 -5.83
N LEU A 197 -6.29 -0.17 -6.07
CA LEU A 197 -5.57 -0.18 -7.36
C LEU A 197 -5.32 -1.61 -7.87
N PRO A 198 -5.16 -1.83 -9.20
CA PRO A 198 -5.04 -3.18 -9.80
C PRO A 198 -3.77 -3.97 -9.40
N PRO A 199 -3.76 -5.32 -9.56
CA PRO A 199 -2.60 -6.16 -9.24
C PRO A 199 -1.33 -5.79 -10.00
N GLU A 200 -1.43 -5.27 -11.22
CA GLU A 200 -0.26 -4.78 -11.95
C GLU A 200 0.44 -3.60 -11.25
N VAL A 201 -0.31 -2.69 -10.64
CA VAL A 201 0.24 -1.54 -9.90
C VAL A 201 0.93 -2.02 -8.63
N LEU A 202 0.34 -3.00 -7.93
CA LEU A 202 0.99 -3.68 -6.80
C LEU A 202 2.34 -4.26 -7.18
N LEU A 203 2.40 -5.02 -8.28
CA LEU A 203 3.59 -5.73 -8.72
C LEU A 203 4.66 -4.76 -9.26
N LYS A 204 4.27 -3.75 -10.04
CA LYS A 204 5.15 -2.64 -10.48
C LYS A 204 5.78 -1.95 -9.25
N ARG A 205 4.99 -1.56 -8.26
CA ARG A 205 5.48 -0.89 -7.04
C ARG A 205 6.33 -1.77 -6.14
N TYR A 206 6.01 -3.06 -6.04
CA TYR A 206 6.80 -4.04 -5.29
C TYR A 206 8.23 -4.14 -5.82
N HIS A 207 8.38 -4.30 -7.13
CA HIS A 207 9.68 -4.38 -7.79
C HIS A 207 10.45 -3.05 -7.71
N GLU A 208 9.77 -1.91 -7.88
CA GLU A 208 10.35 -0.58 -7.71
C GLU A 208 10.91 -0.37 -6.29
N ALA A 209 10.10 -0.59 -5.27
CA ALA A 209 10.47 -0.35 -3.88
C ALA A 209 11.62 -1.26 -3.42
N ASN A 210 11.63 -2.52 -3.84
CA ASN A 210 12.76 -3.42 -3.59
C ASN A 210 14.02 -3.01 -4.39
N ARG A 211 13.90 -2.54 -5.63
CA ARG A 211 15.05 -2.02 -6.40
C ARG A 211 15.69 -0.82 -5.69
N GLN A 212 14.88 0.18 -5.30
CA GLN A 212 15.34 1.36 -4.55
C GLN A 212 15.98 0.97 -3.21
N ALA A 213 15.37 0.03 -2.48
CA ALA A 213 15.91 -0.45 -1.22
C ALA A 213 17.26 -1.16 -1.36
N ASN A 214 17.41 -2.01 -2.38
CA ASN A 214 18.64 -2.74 -2.65
C ASN A 214 19.76 -1.82 -3.14
N GLN A 215 19.44 -0.82 -3.97
CA GLN A 215 20.38 0.25 -4.33
C GLN A 215 20.87 1.02 -3.08
N ARG A 216 19.96 1.34 -2.14
CA ARG A 216 20.32 1.97 -0.85
C ARG A 216 21.17 1.06 0.04
N LEU A 217 20.86 -0.23 0.14
CA LEU A 217 21.66 -1.19 0.92
C LEU A 217 23.08 -1.33 0.33
N ALA A 218 23.20 -1.37 -1.00
CA ALA A 218 24.47 -1.39 -1.70
C ALA A 218 25.27 -0.09 -1.50
N SER A 219 24.64 1.09 -1.59
CA SER A 219 25.36 2.37 -1.38
C SER A 219 25.84 2.56 0.06
N GLN A 220 25.17 1.94 1.04
CA GLN A 220 25.60 1.90 2.44
C GLN A 220 26.69 0.85 2.72
N TRP A 221 27.04 0.00 1.75
CA TRP A 221 28.06 -1.04 1.88
C TRP A 221 29.42 -0.54 1.37
N ASN A 222 30.18 0.08 2.27
CA ASN A 222 31.49 0.69 1.99
C ASN A 222 32.66 -0.32 1.83
N ARG A 223 32.40 -1.53 1.30
CA ARG A 223 33.38 -2.63 1.24
C ARG A 223 33.40 -3.31 -0.11
N ARG A 224 34.47 -4.08 -0.36
CA ARG A 224 34.60 -4.91 -1.56
C ARG A 224 33.61 -6.09 -1.52
N GLY A 225 33.08 -6.45 -2.68
CA GLY A 225 32.10 -7.52 -2.84
C GLY A 225 30.65 -7.01 -2.79
N LYS A 226 29.70 -7.90 -3.11
CA LYS A 226 28.27 -7.59 -2.98
C LYS A 226 27.89 -7.34 -1.51
N PRO A 227 26.90 -6.48 -1.21
CA PRO A 227 26.36 -6.37 0.13
C PRO A 227 25.76 -7.74 0.53
N PRO A 228 26.05 -8.26 1.73
CA PRO A 228 25.42 -9.47 2.23
C PRO A 228 24.07 -9.15 2.87
N MET A 229 23.26 -8.31 2.24
CA MET A 229 21.95 -7.90 2.76
C MET A 229 21.13 -7.35 1.59
N GLU A 230 19.89 -7.79 1.48
CA GLU A 230 18.94 -7.37 0.45
C GLU A 230 17.53 -7.20 1.03
N GLN A 231 16.63 -6.61 0.27
CA GLN A 231 15.22 -6.47 0.60
C GLN A 231 14.39 -7.15 -0.48
N THR A 232 13.51 -8.05 -0.05
CA THR A 232 12.54 -8.76 -0.89
C THR A 232 11.15 -8.68 -0.25
N ILE A 233 11.06 -8.77 1.08
CA ILE A 233 9.82 -8.57 1.84
C ILE A 233 9.64 -7.08 2.13
N ILE A 234 8.46 -6.56 1.81
CA ILE A 234 8.04 -5.20 2.16
C ILE A 234 6.86 -5.31 3.14
N VAL A 235 7.01 -4.70 4.31
CA VAL A 235 5.97 -4.63 5.35
C VAL A 235 5.45 -3.19 5.48
N SER A 236 4.17 -3.02 5.79
CA SER A 236 3.56 -1.70 6.02
C SER A 236 4.29 -0.91 7.11
N ALA A 237 4.37 0.41 6.95
CA ALA A 237 5.02 1.33 7.87
C ALA A 237 4.00 2.22 8.60
N GLN A 238 4.25 2.48 9.88
CA GLN A 238 3.47 3.41 10.72
C GLN A 238 4.38 4.39 11.49
N LYS A 239 3.79 5.48 11.99
CA LYS A 239 4.49 6.58 12.67
C LYS A 239 4.90 6.31 14.12
N LYS A 240 4.22 5.40 14.83
CA LYS A 240 4.49 5.10 16.25
C LYS A 240 5.21 3.76 16.44
N CYS A 241 6.22 3.71 17.30
CA CYS A 241 6.74 2.43 17.79
C CYS A 241 5.71 1.77 18.73
N PHE A 242 5.13 0.65 18.31
CA PHE A 242 4.07 -0.06 19.01
C PHE A 242 4.16 -1.55 18.70
N PRO A 243 3.83 -2.47 19.64
CA PRO A 243 3.35 -2.27 21.01
C PRO A 243 4.38 -1.71 22.02
N PRO A 244 3.94 -1.24 23.20
CA PRO A 244 4.83 -0.90 24.32
C PRO A 244 5.52 -2.15 24.91
N PRO A 245 6.61 -2.00 25.69
CA PRO A 245 7.38 -3.12 26.26
C PRO A 245 6.57 -4.12 27.10
N SER A 246 5.41 -3.71 27.62
CA SER A 246 4.48 -4.59 28.35
C SER A 246 3.90 -5.73 27.50
N SER A 247 4.05 -5.71 26.18
CA SER A 247 3.67 -6.85 25.30
C SER A 247 4.67 -8.00 25.31
N GLY A 248 5.72 -7.93 26.14
CA GLY A 248 6.80 -8.91 26.18
C GLY A 248 7.79 -8.83 25.02
N SER A 249 7.64 -7.87 24.10
CA SER A 249 8.52 -7.69 22.93
C SER A 249 9.48 -6.52 23.06
N VAL A 250 10.65 -6.65 22.42
CA VAL A 250 11.73 -5.65 22.46
C VAL A 250 11.96 -5.07 21.06
N LEU A 251 11.26 -3.98 20.75
CA LEU A 251 11.23 -3.39 19.41
C LEU A 251 12.48 -2.60 18.99
N HIS A 252 13.44 -2.39 19.91
CA HIS A 252 14.64 -1.56 19.70
C HIS A 252 14.40 -0.26 18.90
N CYS A 253 13.32 0.47 19.18
CA CYS A 253 12.81 1.60 18.38
C CYS A 253 13.85 2.67 17.97
N HIS A 254 14.85 2.90 18.84
CA HIS A 254 15.94 3.87 18.64
C HIS A 254 17.10 3.32 17.79
N GLN A 255 17.03 2.06 17.37
CA GLN A 255 18.01 1.35 16.55
C GLN A 255 17.45 0.94 15.19
N LEU A 256 16.24 1.37 14.82
CA LEU A 256 15.75 1.20 13.46
C LEU A 256 16.43 2.21 12.50
N PRO A 257 16.37 1.98 11.18
CA PRO A 257 16.76 3.00 10.19
C PRO A 257 15.86 4.24 10.27
N GLU A 258 16.36 5.37 9.80
CA GLU A 258 15.53 6.56 9.65
C GLU A 258 14.58 6.44 8.46
N SER A 259 13.43 7.11 8.56
CA SER A 259 12.46 7.15 7.46
C SER A 259 13.10 7.72 6.20
N GLN A 260 12.77 7.11 5.06
CA GLN A 260 13.23 7.55 3.75
C GLN A 260 12.37 8.69 3.18
N ALA A 261 11.23 9.00 3.80
CA ALA A 261 10.35 10.08 3.36
C ALA A 261 11.03 11.45 3.47
N ARG A 262 10.59 12.42 2.67
CA ARG A 262 11.09 13.81 2.67
C ARG A 262 11.19 14.36 4.10
N LYS A 263 12.31 15.02 4.45
CA LYS A 263 12.61 15.45 5.83
C LYS A 263 11.69 16.57 6.36
N ASP A 264 10.87 17.13 5.48
CA ASP A 264 9.92 18.22 5.70
C ASP A 264 8.48 17.77 5.40
N LEU A 265 8.19 16.47 5.53
CA LEU A 265 6.88 15.86 5.21
C LEU A 265 5.71 16.62 5.86
N TYR A 266 5.83 16.90 7.15
CA TYR A 266 4.89 17.68 7.96
C TYR A 266 5.40 19.12 8.19
N GLY A 267 6.17 19.64 7.22
CA GLY A 267 6.77 20.97 7.30
C GLY A 267 7.83 21.10 8.40
N PRO A 268 8.03 22.30 8.98
CA PRO A 268 9.12 22.58 9.89
C PRO A 268 9.14 21.76 11.19
N ASN A 269 8.05 21.08 11.57
CA ASN A 269 7.97 20.30 12.80
C ASN A 269 8.23 18.80 12.63
N THR A 270 8.44 18.35 11.39
CA THR A 270 8.71 16.94 11.06
C THR A 270 9.76 16.33 11.99
N ASP A 271 9.40 15.21 12.65
CA ASP A 271 10.20 14.45 13.62
C ASP A 271 10.70 15.21 14.87
N LYS A 272 10.24 16.44 15.15
CA LYS A 272 10.73 17.21 16.32
C LYS A 272 10.24 16.69 17.67
N ASP A 273 8.96 16.30 17.76
CA ASP A 273 8.38 15.70 18.97
C ASP A 273 7.82 14.31 18.63
N PRO A 274 8.43 13.22 19.11
CA PRO A 274 7.97 11.85 18.82
C PRO A 274 6.61 11.52 19.46
N ASN A 275 6.03 12.39 20.29
CA ASN A 275 4.70 12.22 20.87
C ASN A 275 3.60 12.85 20.01
N VAL A 276 3.94 13.83 19.16
CA VAL A 276 3.03 14.42 18.16
C VAL A 276 3.01 13.51 16.94
N PHE A 277 2.34 12.35 17.06
CA PHE A 277 2.46 11.29 16.05
C PHE A 277 2.09 11.74 14.63
N HIS A 278 1.24 12.75 14.45
CA HIS A 278 0.94 13.33 13.13
C HIS A 278 2.21 13.79 12.42
N ASP A 279 3.10 14.51 13.11
CA ASP A 279 4.31 15.15 12.55
C ASP A 279 5.51 14.19 12.40
N VAL A 280 5.35 12.89 12.72
CA VAL A 280 6.44 11.90 12.68
C VAL A 280 6.41 11.13 11.36
N ARG A 281 7.56 10.97 10.69
CA ARG A 281 7.64 10.18 9.46
C ARG A 281 7.51 8.67 9.76
N PRO A 282 6.74 7.90 8.96
CA PRO A 282 6.63 6.45 9.15
C PRO A 282 7.99 5.77 9.14
N LYS A 283 8.30 4.98 10.19
CA LYS A 283 9.52 4.16 10.28
C LYS A 283 9.41 2.94 11.20
N TYR A 284 8.22 2.62 11.68
CA TYR A 284 7.96 1.46 12.52
C TYR A 284 7.08 0.45 11.79
N LEU A 285 7.31 -0.84 12.03
CA LEU A 285 6.58 -1.92 11.39
C LEU A 285 5.10 -1.92 11.82
N ASN A 286 4.18 -2.00 10.85
CA ASN A 286 2.79 -2.35 11.04
C ASN A 286 2.56 -3.78 10.49
N SER A 287 2.11 -4.74 11.31
CA SER A 287 1.95 -6.14 10.84
C SER A 287 0.68 -6.37 10.01
N GLY A 288 -0.14 -5.34 9.81
CA GLY A 288 -1.41 -5.43 9.12
C GLY A 288 -1.31 -5.70 7.62
N SER A 289 -0.18 -5.38 6.98
CA SER A 289 0.04 -5.74 5.57
C SER A 289 1.51 -5.98 5.24
N MET A 290 1.77 -6.98 4.40
CA MET A 290 3.10 -7.31 3.89
C MET A 290 3.05 -8.09 2.58
N ILE A 291 4.11 -7.98 1.78
CA ILE A 291 4.29 -8.66 0.49
C ILE A 291 5.72 -9.18 0.37
N GLY A 292 5.90 -10.35 -0.23
CA GLY A 292 7.24 -10.87 -0.54
C GLY A 292 7.21 -12.24 -1.22
N PRO A 293 8.40 -12.78 -1.57
CA PRO A 293 8.53 -14.14 -2.09
C PRO A 293 8.13 -15.16 -1.02
N VAL A 294 7.47 -16.24 -1.42
CA VAL A 294 7.03 -17.30 -0.51
C VAL A 294 8.16 -17.88 0.33
N GLY A 295 9.36 -18.08 -0.23
CA GLY A 295 10.51 -18.64 0.49
C GLY A 295 11.03 -17.74 1.62
N ASP A 296 11.24 -16.45 1.31
CA ASP A 296 11.67 -15.47 2.31
C ASP A 296 10.58 -15.24 3.37
N MET A 297 9.32 -15.17 2.94
CA MET A 297 8.16 -15.08 3.84
C MET A 297 8.10 -16.28 4.79
N ARG A 298 8.32 -17.52 4.31
CA ARG A 298 8.42 -18.72 5.16
C ARG A 298 9.56 -18.60 6.16
N LYS A 299 10.75 -18.16 5.74
CA LYS A 299 11.91 -17.97 6.62
C LYS A 299 11.60 -16.96 7.75
N TYR A 300 11.02 -15.81 7.40
CA TYR A 300 10.65 -14.77 8.36
C TYR A 300 9.53 -15.24 9.31
N PHE A 301 8.46 -15.82 8.79
CA PHE A 301 7.35 -16.33 9.61
C PHE A 301 7.80 -17.45 10.56
N ARG A 302 8.70 -18.34 10.11
CA ARG A 302 9.27 -19.39 10.97
C ARG A 302 10.03 -18.79 12.15
N ARG A 303 10.87 -17.77 11.92
CA ARG A 303 11.57 -17.07 13.00
C ARG A 303 10.61 -16.37 13.97
N VAL A 304 9.60 -15.69 13.45
CA VAL A 304 8.57 -14.99 14.25
C VAL A 304 7.79 -16.01 15.08
N HIS A 305 7.42 -17.15 14.50
CA HIS A 305 6.77 -18.26 15.21
C HIS A 305 7.68 -18.85 16.31
N GLU A 306 8.97 -19.09 16.06
CA GLU A 306 9.92 -19.52 17.10
C GLU A 306 10.06 -18.53 18.26
N ARG A 307 10.03 -17.21 17.98
CA ARG A 307 10.06 -16.16 19.02
C ARG A 307 8.78 -16.20 19.84
N MET A 308 7.64 -16.31 19.18
CA MET A 308 6.32 -16.43 19.79
C MET A 308 6.25 -17.66 20.71
N GLN A 309 6.56 -18.86 20.20
CA GLN A 309 6.49 -20.10 20.98
C GLN A 309 7.41 -20.07 22.20
N ARG A 310 8.66 -19.60 22.05
CA ARG A 310 9.58 -19.40 23.19
C ARG A 310 9.01 -18.43 24.23
N GLY A 311 8.38 -17.34 23.79
CA GLY A 311 7.73 -16.39 24.71
C GLY A 311 6.57 -17.01 25.48
N LEU A 312 5.67 -17.74 24.80
CA LEU A 312 4.51 -18.40 25.41
C LEU A 312 4.91 -19.53 26.37
N VAL A 313 5.95 -20.31 26.03
CA VAL A 313 6.53 -21.35 26.92
C VAL A 313 7.12 -20.71 28.18
N ASN A 314 7.84 -19.59 28.04
CA ASN A 314 8.45 -18.85 29.14
C ASN A 314 7.47 -17.92 29.89
N GLY A 315 6.16 -18.00 29.61
CA GLY A 315 5.14 -17.25 30.33
C GLY A 315 5.07 -15.75 30.03
N LYS A 316 5.62 -15.28 28.90
CA LYS A 316 5.41 -13.89 28.44
C LYS A 316 3.95 -13.67 28.04
N ASP A 317 3.38 -12.54 28.45
CA ASP A 317 2.06 -12.08 28.01
C ASP A 317 2.14 -11.44 26.60
N LEU A 318 2.21 -12.31 25.58
CA LEU A 318 2.24 -11.91 24.18
C LEU A 318 0.81 -11.64 23.66
N TYR A 319 0.40 -10.37 23.65
CA TYR A 319 -0.93 -9.97 23.15
C TYR A 319 -0.93 -9.39 21.72
N SER A 320 0.24 -9.14 21.12
CA SER A 320 0.38 -8.49 19.80
C SER A 320 1.39 -9.22 18.93
N ASP A 321 0.96 -9.59 17.72
CA ASP A 321 1.79 -10.14 16.65
C ASP A 321 2.79 -9.09 16.11
N GLN A 322 2.35 -7.83 15.96
CA GLN A 322 3.21 -6.70 15.58
C GLN A 322 4.43 -6.55 16.49
N GLY A 323 4.29 -6.85 17.78
CA GLY A 323 5.41 -6.89 18.73
C GLY A 323 6.51 -7.85 18.29
N ILE A 324 6.12 -9.05 17.84
CA ILE A 324 7.02 -10.13 17.49
C ILE A 324 7.64 -9.90 16.11
N PHE A 325 6.84 -9.49 15.12
CA PHE A 325 7.34 -9.09 13.80
C PHE A 325 8.34 -7.94 13.89
N GLY A 326 7.98 -6.89 14.66
CA GLY A 326 8.82 -5.71 14.87
C GLY A 326 10.12 -6.00 15.62
N GLU A 327 10.10 -6.90 16.61
CA GLU A 327 11.30 -7.35 17.34
C GLU A 327 12.28 -8.08 16.41
N ILE A 328 11.80 -9.01 15.56
CA ILE A 328 12.67 -9.72 14.61
C ILE A 328 13.20 -8.79 13.50
N PHE A 329 12.37 -7.86 12.99
CA PHE A 329 12.84 -6.83 12.05
C PHE A 329 13.91 -5.93 12.68
N ALA A 330 13.74 -5.55 13.94
CA ALA A 330 14.72 -4.72 14.64
C ALA A 330 16.05 -5.46 14.85
N GLU A 331 16.02 -6.75 15.20
CA GLU A 331 17.22 -7.60 15.28
C GLU A 331 17.98 -7.65 13.95
N GLN A 332 17.27 -7.80 12.83
CA GLN A 332 17.85 -7.74 11.47
C GLN A 332 18.54 -6.39 11.21
N GLU A 333 17.91 -5.25 11.53
CA GLU A 333 18.51 -3.94 11.28
C GLU A 333 19.69 -3.62 12.22
N VAL A 334 19.67 -4.15 13.44
CA VAL A 334 20.82 -4.13 14.36
C VAL A 334 21.98 -4.96 13.78
N TRP A 335 21.69 -6.16 13.27
CA TRP A 335 22.66 -7.02 12.59
C TRP A 335 23.25 -6.34 11.34
N ARG A 336 22.43 -5.81 10.43
CA ARG A 336 22.87 -5.05 9.25
C ARG A 336 23.74 -3.84 9.62
N ARG A 337 23.40 -3.10 10.69
CA ARG A 337 24.25 -2.03 11.23
C ARG A 337 25.58 -2.56 11.77
N TRP A 338 25.56 -3.67 12.50
CA TRP A 338 26.78 -4.31 13.02
C TRP A 338 27.68 -4.78 11.89
N LEU A 339 27.13 -5.41 10.84
CA LEU A 339 27.87 -5.82 9.64
C LEU A 339 28.55 -4.66 8.94
N ARG A 340 27.86 -3.52 8.76
CA ARG A 340 28.46 -2.30 8.19
C ARG A 340 29.64 -1.76 9.02
N LYS A 341 29.60 -1.90 10.35
CA LYS A 341 30.65 -1.41 11.27
C LYS A 341 31.85 -2.35 11.47
N ASN A 342 31.65 -3.67 11.45
CA ASN A 342 32.68 -4.64 11.86
C ASN A 342 33.23 -5.42 10.66
N THR A 343 34.55 -5.53 10.52
CA THR A 343 35.19 -6.32 9.44
C THR A 343 34.98 -7.81 9.72
N VAL A 344 34.18 -8.47 8.87
CA VAL A 344 33.86 -9.90 9.00
C VAL A 344 34.21 -10.62 7.71
N SER A 345 34.80 -11.82 7.83
CA SER A 345 35.01 -12.72 6.69
C SER A 345 33.72 -13.42 6.34
N GLN A 346 33.12 -13.08 5.19
CA GLN A 346 31.96 -13.80 4.63
C GLN A 346 32.29 -15.24 4.19
N LYS A 347 33.54 -15.70 4.33
CA LYS A 347 33.97 -17.08 4.06
C LYS A 347 34.04 -17.93 5.34
N ASP A 348 33.74 -17.36 6.49
CA ASP A 348 33.74 -18.05 7.78
C ASP A 348 32.39 -18.75 7.97
N LYS A 349 32.37 -20.02 8.36
CA LYS A 349 31.13 -20.77 8.61
C LYS A 349 30.28 -20.16 9.73
N SER A 350 30.91 -19.45 10.67
CA SER A 350 30.19 -18.71 11.72
C SER A 350 29.42 -17.51 11.17
N PHE A 351 29.90 -16.90 10.07
CA PHE A 351 29.15 -15.87 9.36
C PHE A 351 27.86 -16.46 8.78
N ASP A 352 27.92 -17.58 8.06
CA ASP A 352 26.74 -18.19 7.43
C ASP A 352 25.63 -18.50 8.45
N VAL A 353 26.00 -19.04 9.62
CA VAL A 353 25.07 -19.33 10.72
C VAL A 353 24.44 -18.05 11.27
N MET A 354 25.25 -17.07 11.68
CA MET A 354 24.73 -15.80 12.19
C MET A 354 23.90 -15.04 11.15
N HIS A 355 24.30 -15.13 9.88
CA HIS A 355 23.62 -14.48 8.78
C HIS A 355 22.23 -15.10 8.54
N SER A 356 22.12 -16.43 8.56
CA SER A 356 20.84 -17.13 8.53
C SER A 356 19.92 -16.80 9.73
N ASP A 357 20.51 -16.59 10.91
CA ASP A 357 19.83 -16.29 12.17
C ASP A 357 19.33 -14.84 12.32
N PHE A 358 19.71 -13.93 11.42
CA PHE A 358 19.37 -12.51 11.52
C PHE A 358 18.99 -11.81 10.21
N GLU A 359 19.30 -12.35 9.02
CA GLU A 359 18.91 -11.76 7.74
C GLU A 359 17.66 -12.45 7.17
N TYR A 360 16.57 -11.71 7.02
CA TYR A 360 15.26 -12.19 6.57
C TYR A 360 14.72 -11.41 5.36
N HIS A 361 15.54 -10.54 4.77
CA HIS A 361 15.20 -9.70 3.62
C HIS A 361 14.03 -8.73 3.85
N VAL A 362 13.74 -8.40 5.12
CA VAL A 362 12.64 -7.53 5.50
C VAL A 362 13.00 -6.05 5.33
N GLY A 363 12.05 -5.27 4.84
CA GLY A 363 12.07 -3.81 4.90
C GLY A 363 10.67 -3.23 5.03
N LEU A 364 10.59 -1.90 5.03
CA LEU A 364 9.35 -1.17 5.26
C LEU A 364 8.95 -0.34 4.04
N ASP A 365 7.64 -0.24 3.79
CA ASP A 365 7.05 0.71 2.84
C ASP A 365 7.05 2.13 3.41
N TYR A 366 8.24 2.75 3.46
CA TYR A 366 8.43 4.09 4.03
C TYR A 366 7.65 5.20 3.29
N MET A 367 7.22 4.97 2.04
CA MET A 367 6.41 5.92 1.25
C MET A 367 4.92 5.57 1.32
N GLN A 368 4.54 4.43 1.88
CA GLN A 368 3.15 3.92 1.95
C GLN A 368 2.46 3.81 0.57
N ASN A 369 3.25 3.53 -0.48
CA ASN A 369 2.75 3.42 -1.85
C ASN A 369 2.09 2.05 -2.15
N LEU A 370 2.40 1.03 -1.35
CA LEU A 370 1.73 -0.28 -1.38
C LEU A 370 0.64 -0.33 -0.30
N PHE A 371 0.99 0.00 0.95
CA PHE A 371 0.11 -0.15 2.11
C PHE A 371 0.15 1.06 3.04
N ILE A 372 -0.98 1.76 3.22
CA ILE A 372 -1.11 2.81 4.25
C ILE A 372 -1.96 2.34 5.45
N PRO A 373 -1.42 2.34 6.68
CA PRO A 373 -2.19 2.16 7.89
C PRO A 373 -2.61 3.51 8.46
N THR A 374 -3.90 3.82 8.35
CA THR A 374 -4.48 5.11 8.75
C THR A 374 -4.36 5.46 10.25
N VAL A 375 -3.92 4.53 11.10
CA VAL A 375 -3.63 4.78 12.52
C VAL A 375 -2.41 5.69 12.70
N PHE A 376 -2.56 6.74 13.52
CA PHE A 376 -1.61 7.86 13.65
C PHE A 376 -1.56 8.80 12.42
N GLU A 377 -2.36 8.52 11.40
CA GLU A 377 -2.46 9.26 10.14
C GLU A 377 -3.93 9.66 9.91
N GLU A 378 -4.65 9.90 11.02
CA GLU A 378 -6.09 9.99 11.03
C GLU A 378 -6.65 11.18 10.25
N GLN A 379 -5.82 12.15 9.88
CA GLN A 379 -6.21 13.40 9.20
C GLN A 379 -5.53 13.60 7.84
N ASP A 380 -4.57 12.74 7.52
CA ASP A 380 -3.57 12.94 6.48
C ASP A 380 -4.09 12.67 5.06
N GLY A 381 -5.04 11.73 4.92
CA GLY A 381 -5.63 11.37 3.63
C GLY A 381 -7.15 11.41 3.57
N GLU A 382 -7.66 11.41 2.34
CA GLU A 382 -9.08 11.54 2.00
C GLU A 382 -9.40 10.74 0.73
N ILE A 383 -10.65 10.29 0.57
CA ILE A 383 -11.10 9.66 -0.69
C ILE A 383 -11.56 10.76 -1.66
N ILE A 384 -10.80 10.98 -2.74
CA ILE A 384 -10.94 12.09 -3.68
C ILE A 384 -10.55 11.68 -5.11
N ALA A 385 -11.15 12.33 -6.12
CA ALA A 385 -10.73 12.22 -7.51
C ALA A 385 -9.49 13.09 -7.75
N LEU A 386 -8.45 12.55 -8.39
CA LEU A 386 -7.15 13.22 -8.55
C LEU A 386 -7.18 14.42 -9.51
N ASN A 387 -8.14 14.47 -10.43
CA ASN A 387 -8.41 15.61 -11.31
C ASN A 387 -9.20 16.75 -10.60
N ASN A 388 -9.68 16.55 -9.36
CA ASN A 388 -10.45 17.56 -8.65
C ASN A 388 -9.54 18.61 -7.99
N GLU A 389 -8.87 19.42 -8.80
CA GLU A 389 -7.95 20.49 -8.36
C GLU A 389 -8.57 21.39 -7.28
N THR A 390 -9.86 21.73 -7.40
CA THR A 390 -10.57 22.58 -6.43
C THR A 390 -10.72 21.88 -5.09
N GLY A 391 -11.20 20.63 -5.07
CA GLY A 391 -11.33 19.86 -3.83
C GLY A 391 -9.98 19.55 -3.18
N ILE A 392 -8.93 19.33 -3.99
CA ILE A 392 -7.56 19.16 -3.50
C ILE A 392 -7.06 20.47 -2.86
N ALA A 393 -7.32 21.62 -3.48
CA ALA A 393 -6.94 22.93 -2.94
C ALA A 393 -7.68 23.27 -1.63
N GLU A 394 -9.00 23.09 -1.59
CA GLU A 394 -9.81 23.29 -0.38
C GLU A 394 -9.35 22.38 0.77
N LYS A 395 -9.10 21.10 0.50
CA LYS A 395 -8.61 20.16 1.51
C LYS A 395 -7.20 20.52 1.99
N SER A 396 -6.29 20.92 1.09
CA SER A 396 -4.93 21.36 1.43
C SER A 396 -4.96 22.60 2.32
N VAL A 397 -5.79 23.60 2.00
CA VAL A 397 -6.02 24.79 2.85
C VAL A 397 -6.56 24.39 4.23
N SER A 398 -7.49 23.44 4.31
CA SER A 398 -8.03 22.94 5.59
C SER A 398 -6.98 22.22 6.46
N LEU A 399 -5.93 21.66 5.84
CA LEU A 399 -4.78 21.03 6.49
C LEU A 399 -3.63 22.03 6.76
N GLY A 400 -3.75 23.29 6.33
CA GLY A 400 -2.69 24.30 6.50
C GLY A 400 -1.46 24.07 5.62
N ILE A 401 -1.61 23.42 4.46
CA ILE A 401 -0.54 23.15 3.50
C ILE A 401 -0.89 23.68 2.10
N GLU A 402 0.13 23.96 1.30
CA GLU A 402 -0.04 24.11 -0.15
C GLU A 402 -0.45 22.79 -0.80
N PRO A 403 -1.20 22.80 -1.91
CA PRO A 403 -1.51 21.61 -2.71
C PRO A 403 -0.25 20.84 -3.12
N ARG A 404 -0.29 19.51 -2.99
CA ARG A 404 0.83 18.61 -3.31
C ARG A 404 0.46 17.45 -4.25
N LEU A 405 -0.81 17.03 -4.23
CA LEU A 405 -1.32 16.04 -5.18
C LEU A 405 -1.41 16.71 -6.55
N ASP A 406 -0.82 16.08 -7.56
CA ASP A 406 -0.67 16.61 -8.92
C ASP A 406 -1.03 15.50 -9.92
N GLY A 407 -2.29 15.47 -10.33
CA GLY A 407 -2.83 14.52 -11.30
C GLY A 407 -2.72 13.04 -10.93
N VAL A 408 -2.78 12.19 -11.95
CA VAL A 408 -2.68 10.73 -11.84
C VAL A 408 -1.22 10.28 -12.05
N PRO A 409 -0.62 9.53 -11.11
CA PRO A 409 0.68 8.89 -11.32
C PRO A 409 0.72 8.01 -12.57
N GLU A 410 1.83 8.03 -13.31
CA GLU A 410 2.00 7.31 -14.58
C GLU A 410 1.71 5.80 -14.44
N ASP A 411 2.06 5.19 -13.31
CA ASP A 411 1.85 3.75 -13.08
C ASP A 411 0.38 3.38 -12.86
N ILE A 412 -0.44 4.32 -12.38
CA ILE A 412 -1.91 4.21 -12.32
C ILE A 412 -2.52 4.55 -13.69
N GLN A 413 -2.11 5.67 -14.31
CA GLN A 413 -2.66 6.15 -15.59
C GLN A 413 -2.45 5.15 -16.74
N SER A 414 -1.34 4.40 -16.70
CA SER A 414 -1.04 3.32 -17.66
C SER A 414 -1.59 1.94 -17.26
N SER A 415 -2.29 1.84 -16.13
CA SER A 415 -2.87 0.57 -15.66
C SER A 415 -4.28 0.34 -16.23
N THR A 416 -4.60 -0.94 -16.38
CA THR A 416 -5.90 -1.45 -16.80
C THR A 416 -7.00 -0.91 -15.88
N ASN A 417 -7.89 -0.08 -16.42
CA ASN A 417 -9.11 0.35 -15.74
C ASN A 417 -10.13 -0.82 -15.72
N PRO A 418 -10.51 -1.37 -14.55
CA PRO A 418 -11.44 -2.50 -14.49
C PRO A 418 -12.84 -2.17 -15.06
N LEU A 419 -13.23 -0.89 -15.08
CA LEU A 419 -14.51 -0.48 -15.66
C LEU A 419 -14.60 -0.73 -17.17
N ASN A 420 -13.46 -0.88 -17.89
CA ASN A 420 -13.44 -1.28 -19.30
C ASN A 420 -14.15 -2.63 -19.56
N GLN A 421 -14.28 -3.49 -18.54
CA GLN A 421 -14.93 -4.80 -18.64
C GLN A 421 -16.47 -4.70 -18.65
N ILE A 422 -17.03 -3.59 -18.18
CA ILE A 422 -18.47 -3.42 -17.92
C ILE A 422 -19.09 -2.13 -18.50
N LEU A 423 -18.27 -1.14 -18.87
CA LEU A 423 -18.70 0.13 -19.48
C LEU A 423 -18.04 0.33 -20.85
N GLN A 424 -18.78 0.92 -21.79
CA GLN A 424 -18.26 1.29 -23.12
C GLN A 424 -17.39 2.56 -23.09
N ASP A 425 -17.66 3.45 -22.14
CA ASP A 425 -17.00 4.75 -21.96
C ASP A 425 -16.81 4.97 -20.44
N PRO A 426 -15.80 4.34 -19.83
CA PRO A 426 -15.54 4.45 -18.40
C PRO A 426 -14.82 5.75 -18.04
N ALA A 427 -15.02 6.22 -16.81
CA ALA A 427 -14.29 7.36 -16.28
C ALA A 427 -12.78 7.08 -16.19
N ASP A 428 -11.96 8.08 -16.53
CA ASP A 428 -10.51 8.04 -16.37
C ASP A 428 -10.09 7.90 -14.90
N TRP A 429 -8.88 7.37 -14.67
CA TRP A 429 -8.31 7.21 -13.32
C TRP A 429 -8.28 8.50 -12.49
N GLY A 430 -8.21 9.66 -13.13
CA GLY A 430 -8.22 10.96 -12.44
C GLY A 430 -9.61 11.38 -11.95
N ASP A 431 -10.68 10.89 -12.56
CA ASP A 431 -12.06 11.18 -12.16
C ASP A 431 -12.62 10.12 -11.19
N MET A 432 -11.97 8.96 -11.10
CA MET A 432 -12.28 7.89 -10.17
C MET A 432 -11.76 8.21 -8.75
N PRO A 433 -12.63 8.30 -7.72
CA PRO A 433 -12.20 8.65 -6.37
C PRO A 433 -11.41 7.52 -5.68
N VAL A 434 -10.18 7.85 -5.27
CA VAL A 434 -9.25 6.99 -4.54
C VAL A 434 -8.85 7.64 -3.22
N TYR A 435 -8.45 6.85 -2.22
CA TYR A 435 -7.74 7.38 -1.06
C TYR A 435 -6.39 7.94 -1.52
N ALA A 436 -6.12 9.21 -1.21
CA ALA A 436 -4.85 9.87 -1.43
C ALA A 436 -4.41 10.59 -0.14
N ASP A 437 -3.11 10.51 0.16
CA ASP A 437 -2.49 11.19 1.30
C ASP A 437 -1.96 12.57 0.89
N PHE A 438 -2.36 13.61 1.62
CA PHE A 438 -2.09 15.00 1.24
C PHE A 438 -0.69 15.49 1.63
N TYR A 439 0.01 14.78 2.53
CA TYR A 439 1.35 15.15 2.96
C TYR A 439 2.43 14.43 2.16
N SER A 440 2.30 13.11 2.04
CA SER A 440 3.21 12.20 1.35
C SER A 440 2.94 12.07 -0.14
N THR A 441 1.77 12.51 -0.61
CA THR A 441 1.27 12.29 -1.99
C THR A 441 1.07 10.81 -2.36
N ALA A 442 1.09 9.91 -1.37
CA ALA A 442 0.87 8.49 -1.57
C ALA A 442 -0.58 8.21 -1.97
N ILE A 443 -0.76 7.50 -3.09
CA ILE A 443 -2.04 6.94 -3.53
C ILE A 443 -1.88 5.43 -3.42
N PRO A 444 -2.06 4.83 -2.22
CA PRO A 444 -1.68 3.45 -1.93
C PRO A 444 -2.45 2.44 -2.78
N VAL A 445 -1.90 1.24 -2.97
CA VAL A 445 -2.66 0.12 -3.55
C VAL A 445 -3.72 -0.39 -2.56
N VAL A 446 -3.38 -0.40 -1.27
CA VAL A 446 -4.17 -0.99 -0.19
C VAL A 446 -4.24 -0.02 0.99
N VAL A 447 -5.46 0.21 1.49
CA VAL A 447 -5.74 1.10 2.64
C VAL A 447 -6.17 0.27 3.84
N HIS A 448 -5.45 0.42 4.96
CA HIS A 448 -5.76 -0.22 6.23
C HIS A 448 -6.41 0.79 7.18
N HIS A 449 -7.72 0.66 7.35
CA HIS A 449 -8.64 1.52 8.09
C HIS A 449 -8.65 1.26 9.61
N ASN A 450 -7.46 1.07 10.19
CA ASN A 450 -7.23 0.80 11.62
C ASN A 450 -7.18 2.06 12.51
N ALA A 451 -7.28 3.26 11.93
CA ALA A 451 -7.48 4.52 12.63
C ALA A 451 -8.55 4.42 13.72
N HIS A 452 -8.28 4.95 14.93
CA HIS A 452 -9.18 4.77 16.07
C HIS A 452 -9.42 5.99 16.94
N LYS A 453 -8.58 7.03 16.84
CA LYS A 453 -8.87 8.33 17.46
C LYS A 453 -10.12 8.94 16.83
N ASP A 454 -10.81 9.77 17.60
CA ASP A 454 -11.92 10.62 17.14
C ASP A 454 -13.04 9.87 16.39
N GLY A 455 -13.23 8.58 16.70
CA GLY A 455 -14.21 7.72 16.07
C GLY A 455 -13.83 7.20 14.67
N ALA A 456 -12.60 7.40 14.20
CA ALA A 456 -12.16 7.05 12.85
C ALA A 456 -12.35 5.57 12.46
N LYS A 457 -12.46 4.64 13.41
CA LYS A 457 -12.84 3.22 13.17
C LYS A 457 -14.14 3.05 12.39
N LYS A 458 -15.02 4.07 12.40
CA LYS A 458 -16.28 4.09 11.65
C LYS A 458 -16.10 4.29 10.15
N ARG A 459 -14.95 4.77 9.69
CA ARG A 459 -14.64 4.94 8.24
C ARG A 459 -14.82 3.63 7.46
N ARG A 460 -14.53 2.48 8.09
CA ARG A 460 -14.77 1.10 7.58
C ARG A 460 -16.21 0.79 7.11
N TYR A 461 -17.18 1.64 7.41
CA TYR A 461 -18.53 1.55 6.84
C TYR A 461 -19.09 2.89 6.36
N LEU A 462 -18.60 4.03 6.88
CA LEU A 462 -18.99 5.37 6.44
C LEU A 462 -18.28 5.88 5.18
N TRP A 463 -17.18 5.24 4.76
CA TRP A 463 -16.42 5.61 3.56
C TRP A 463 -16.49 4.53 2.47
N TRP A 464 -17.17 3.41 2.72
CA TRP A 464 -17.21 2.27 1.80
C TRP A 464 -17.89 2.61 0.46
N ASP A 465 -18.86 3.53 0.50
CA ASP A 465 -19.61 4.03 -0.65
C ASP A 465 -18.94 5.20 -1.39
N ARG A 466 -17.74 5.61 -0.94
CA ARG A 466 -16.99 6.74 -1.53
C ARG A 466 -15.91 6.33 -2.53
N ILE A 467 -15.51 5.07 -2.52
CA ILE A 467 -14.45 4.53 -3.38
C ILE A 467 -14.98 4.22 -4.78
N TRP A 468 -14.17 4.46 -5.83
CA TRP A 468 -14.61 4.47 -7.23
C TRP A 468 -15.36 3.21 -7.69
N PHE A 469 -15.00 2.02 -7.21
CA PHE A 469 -15.62 0.77 -7.66
C PHE A 469 -17.00 0.54 -7.05
N PHE A 470 -17.35 1.23 -5.96
CA PHE A 470 -18.54 0.91 -5.17
C PHE A 470 -19.85 0.92 -5.98
N PRO A 471 -20.16 1.93 -6.82
CA PRO A 471 -21.38 1.94 -7.65
C PRO A 471 -21.45 0.81 -8.68
N TYR A 472 -20.30 0.20 -8.99
CA TYR A 472 -20.13 -0.82 -10.02
C TYR A 472 -19.84 -2.21 -9.43
N LEU A 473 -19.73 -2.32 -8.10
CA LEU A 473 -19.09 -3.45 -7.42
C LEU A 473 -19.72 -4.79 -7.80
N ARG A 474 -21.06 -4.88 -7.80
CA ARG A 474 -21.76 -6.10 -8.22
C ARG A 474 -21.43 -6.52 -9.66
N GLN A 475 -21.34 -5.55 -10.58
CA GLN A 475 -21.08 -5.82 -12.00
C GLN A 475 -19.63 -6.27 -12.21
N LEU A 476 -18.68 -5.62 -11.53
CA LEU A 476 -17.27 -6.02 -11.53
C LEU A 476 -17.08 -7.44 -10.98
N ILE A 477 -17.74 -7.78 -9.85
CA ILE A 477 -17.68 -9.15 -9.31
C ILE A 477 -18.28 -10.17 -10.28
N LYS A 478 -19.42 -9.87 -10.93
CA LYS A 478 -20.03 -10.77 -11.91
C LYS A 478 -19.12 -11.00 -13.11
N SER A 479 -18.60 -9.94 -13.71
CA SER A 479 -17.64 -10.02 -14.81
C SER A 479 -16.41 -10.87 -14.43
N GLN A 480 -15.88 -10.68 -13.21
CA GLN A 480 -14.75 -11.47 -12.72
C GLN A 480 -15.08 -12.94 -12.47
N LEU A 481 -16.31 -13.30 -12.11
CA LEU A 481 -16.77 -14.69 -11.99
C LEU A 481 -17.03 -15.36 -13.35
N GLU A 482 -17.22 -14.58 -14.42
CA GLU A 482 -17.37 -15.07 -15.80
C GLU A 482 -16.02 -15.34 -16.49
N VAL A 483 -14.90 -14.83 -15.94
CA VAL A 483 -13.55 -15.18 -16.41
C VAL A 483 -13.24 -16.63 -16.07
N VAL A 484 -13.05 -17.47 -17.09
CA VAL A 484 -12.69 -18.89 -16.97
C VAL A 484 -11.23 -19.16 -17.34
N GLU A 485 -10.72 -18.51 -18.39
CA GLU A 485 -9.33 -18.67 -18.84
C GLU A 485 -8.40 -17.68 -18.10
N ALA A 486 -7.25 -18.16 -17.64
CA ALA A 486 -6.29 -17.34 -16.92
C ALA A 486 -5.54 -16.37 -17.87
N GLU A 487 -5.59 -15.09 -17.55
CA GLU A 487 -4.78 -14.04 -18.21
C GLU A 487 -3.58 -13.63 -17.31
N PRO A 488 -2.49 -13.10 -17.90
CA PRO A 488 -1.39 -12.52 -17.13
C PRO A 488 -1.84 -11.29 -16.32
N LEU A 489 -1.48 -11.27 -15.03
CA LEU A 489 -1.67 -10.13 -14.12
C LEU A 489 -0.67 -9.00 -14.40
N LEU A 490 0.52 -9.33 -14.92
CA LEU A 490 1.57 -8.38 -15.35
C LEU A 490 2.65 -9.14 -16.15
N GLU A 491 3.11 -8.58 -17.26
CA GLU A 491 4.39 -8.93 -17.91
C GLU A 491 5.39 -7.78 -17.68
N ILE A 492 6.58 -8.08 -17.14
CA ILE A 492 7.58 -7.08 -16.79
C ILE A 492 9.01 -7.63 -16.92
N ALA A 493 9.95 -6.79 -17.35
CA ALA A 493 11.38 -7.14 -17.36
C ALA A 493 12.05 -6.74 -16.05
N VAL A 494 12.76 -7.68 -15.41
CA VAL A 494 13.47 -7.50 -14.15
C VAL A 494 14.82 -8.21 -14.23
N ASN A 495 15.93 -7.48 -14.00
CA ASN A 495 17.29 -8.01 -13.99
C ASN A 495 17.70 -8.82 -15.25
N GLY A 496 17.14 -8.49 -16.42
CA GLY A 496 17.40 -9.20 -17.68
C GLY A 496 16.58 -10.50 -17.86
N GLU A 497 15.64 -10.81 -16.96
CA GLU A 497 14.62 -11.84 -17.15
C GLU A 497 13.25 -11.19 -17.45
N ARG A 498 12.40 -11.90 -18.19
CA ARG A 498 10.99 -11.54 -18.37
C ARG A 498 10.14 -12.29 -17.36
N LEU A 499 9.51 -11.57 -16.45
CA LEU A 499 8.59 -12.13 -15.46
C LEU A 499 7.16 -12.00 -15.97
N VAL A 500 6.42 -13.11 -15.97
CA VAL A 500 4.98 -13.14 -16.28
C VAL A 500 4.23 -13.58 -15.04
N TYR A 501 3.40 -12.71 -14.49
CA TYR A 501 2.62 -12.97 -13.28
C TYR A 501 1.24 -13.55 -13.62
N TRP A 502 0.83 -14.58 -12.88
CA TRP A 502 -0.43 -15.30 -13.07
C TRP A 502 -1.14 -15.51 -11.73
N GLU A 503 -2.43 -15.82 -11.77
CA GLU A 503 -3.24 -16.16 -10.61
C GLU A 503 -2.86 -17.53 -10.00
N SER A 504 -2.79 -18.57 -10.83
CA SER A 504 -2.47 -19.94 -10.41
C SER A 504 -1.67 -20.68 -11.50
N ARG A 505 -1.22 -21.91 -11.26
CA ARG A 505 -0.60 -22.74 -12.32
C ARG A 505 -1.63 -23.47 -13.18
N SER A 506 -2.90 -23.43 -12.79
CA SER A 506 -4.02 -23.86 -13.63
C SER A 506 -4.31 -22.80 -14.68
N ASN A 507 -4.66 -23.25 -15.89
CA ASN A 507 -5.20 -22.37 -16.94
C ASN A 507 -6.66 -21.95 -16.64
N VAL A 508 -7.30 -22.59 -15.67
CA VAL A 508 -8.64 -22.26 -15.16
C VAL A 508 -8.49 -21.40 -13.91
N THR A 509 -9.16 -20.25 -13.90
CA THR A 509 -9.23 -19.30 -12.78
C THR A 509 -10.10 -19.82 -11.62
N GLN A 510 -9.78 -19.38 -10.41
CA GLN A 510 -10.53 -19.64 -9.19
C GLN A 510 -10.98 -18.31 -8.59
N LYS A 511 -12.17 -17.86 -8.99
CA LYS A 511 -12.67 -16.50 -8.73
C LYS A 511 -13.60 -16.38 -7.51
N LYS A 512 -13.90 -17.49 -6.84
CA LYS A 512 -14.63 -17.52 -5.56
C LYS A 512 -13.67 -17.57 -4.36
N PRO A 513 -14.08 -17.07 -3.19
CA PRO A 513 -13.26 -17.11 -1.97
C PRO A 513 -12.88 -18.54 -1.59
N ARG A 514 -11.64 -18.75 -1.10
CA ARG A 514 -11.14 -20.07 -0.71
C ARG A 514 -10.82 -20.10 0.78
N THR A 515 -11.11 -21.19 1.47
CA THR A 515 -10.72 -21.39 2.89
C THR A 515 -9.64 -22.44 3.00
N PHE A 516 -8.52 -22.10 3.63
CA PHE A 516 -7.47 -23.03 4.04
C PHE A 516 -7.82 -23.66 5.39
N ILE A 517 -8.00 -24.98 5.39
CA ILE A 517 -8.42 -25.77 6.55
C ILE A 517 -7.37 -26.86 6.80
N ILE A 518 -7.04 -27.05 8.07
CA ILE A 518 -6.31 -28.22 8.55
C ILE A 518 -7.23 -28.96 9.52
N ASP A 519 -7.64 -30.17 9.15
CA ASP A 519 -8.41 -31.08 10.01
C ASP A 519 -7.62 -32.36 10.19
N SER A 520 -7.42 -32.77 11.43
CA SER A 520 -6.77 -34.05 11.79
C SER A 520 -5.39 -34.31 11.16
N GLY A 521 -4.72 -33.25 10.69
CA GLY A 521 -3.43 -33.28 9.98
C GLY A 521 -3.53 -33.26 8.45
N GLU A 522 -4.72 -33.45 7.89
CA GLU A 522 -4.99 -33.29 6.46
C GLU A 522 -5.18 -31.80 6.13
N VAL A 523 -4.64 -31.37 4.98
CA VAL A 523 -4.66 -29.98 4.54
C VAL A 523 -5.53 -29.85 3.30
N SER A 524 -6.48 -28.90 3.33
CA SER A 524 -7.34 -28.61 2.19
C SER A 524 -7.48 -27.11 1.94
N ILE A 525 -7.55 -26.73 0.66
CA ILE A 525 -7.96 -25.40 0.21
C ILE A 525 -9.29 -25.61 -0.51
N VAL A 526 -10.36 -25.10 0.07
CA VAL A 526 -11.73 -25.38 -0.37
C VAL A 526 -12.38 -24.09 -0.86
N GLU A 527 -12.87 -24.09 -2.09
CA GLU A 527 -13.67 -23.00 -2.66
C GLU A 527 -15.02 -22.87 -1.93
N ARG A 528 -15.48 -21.63 -1.72
CA ARG A 528 -16.69 -21.31 -0.96
C ARG A 528 -17.58 -20.34 -1.72
N GLU A 529 -18.89 -20.53 -1.58
CA GLU A 529 -19.86 -19.51 -1.97
C GLU A 529 -19.71 -18.25 -1.10
N PHE A 530 -20.03 -17.08 -1.67
CA PHE A 530 -19.88 -15.80 -0.97
C PHE A 530 -20.63 -15.79 0.36
N GLY A 531 -21.89 -16.24 0.43
CA GLY A 531 -22.68 -16.28 1.67
C GLY A 531 -22.12 -17.18 2.80
N TYR A 532 -21.09 -18.00 2.53
CA TYR A 532 -20.38 -18.76 3.57
C TYR A 532 -19.32 -17.93 4.29
N VAL A 533 -18.68 -16.97 3.60
CA VAL A 533 -17.62 -16.09 4.14
C VAL A 533 -18.11 -14.67 4.40
N CYS A 534 -19.02 -14.18 3.57
CA CYS A 534 -19.78 -12.97 3.68
C CYS A 534 -21.07 -13.26 4.46
N ARG A 535 -21.03 -13.11 5.78
CA ARG A 535 -22.20 -13.25 6.66
C ARG A 535 -21.98 -12.45 7.94
N ALA A 536 -23.02 -11.92 8.54
CA ALA A 536 -22.96 -11.36 9.89
C ALA A 536 -22.63 -12.47 10.90
N LYS A 537 -22.05 -12.06 12.04
CA LYS A 537 -21.63 -12.97 13.13
C LYS A 537 -22.75 -13.77 13.79
N THR A 538 -24.01 -13.39 13.56
CA THR A 538 -25.18 -14.07 14.12
C THR A 538 -26.28 -14.13 13.07
N GLU A 539 -27.09 -15.19 13.11
CA GLU A 539 -28.19 -15.39 12.15
C GLU A 539 -29.23 -14.27 12.24
N LYS A 540 -29.47 -13.76 13.45
CA LYS A 540 -30.34 -12.61 13.68
C LYS A 540 -29.82 -11.36 12.95
N ALA A 541 -28.53 -11.04 13.11
CA ALA A 541 -27.94 -9.87 12.46
C ALA A 541 -27.95 -10.01 10.92
N GLU A 542 -27.75 -11.22 10.40
CA GLU A 542 -27.83 -11.48 8.95
C GLU A 542 -29.27 -11.38 8.43
N ALA A 543 -30.27 -11.83 9.20
CA ALA A 543 -31.67 -11.69 8.83
C ALA A 543 -32.19 -10.25 8.92
N GLU A 544 -31.61 -9.42 9.81
CA GLU A 544 -31.92 -7.98 9.93
C GLU A 544 -31.19 -7.15 8.86
N LYS A 545 -29.97 -7.54 8.50
CA LYS A 545 -29.15 -6.89 7.47
C LYS A 545 -28.24 -7.91 6.79
N PRO A 546 -28.66 -8.47 5.64
CA PRO A 546 -27.86 -9.40 4.88
C PRO A 546 -26.54 -8.80 4.39
N TRP A 547 -25.53 -9.64 4.16
CA TRP A 547 -24.19 -9.19 3.74
C TRP A 547 -24.21 -8.34 2.46
N TYR A 548 -25.05 -8.71 1.50
CA TYR A 548 -25.18 -8.03 0.21
C TYR A 548 -25.75 -6.61 0.36
N ASP A 549 -26.63 -6.39 1.35
CA ASP A 549 -27.21 -5.08 1.64
C ASP A 549 -26.22 -4.16 2.37
N GLU A 550 -25.21 -4.68 3.08
CA GLU A 550 -24.08 -3.87 3.59
C GLU A 550 -23.02 -3.60 2.51
N VAL A 551 -22.71 -4.61 1.69
CA VAL A 551 -21.57 -4.58 0.76
C VAL A 551 -21.89 -3.88 -0.56
N PHE A 552 -23.03 -4.16 -1.19
CA PHE A 552 -23.42 -3.52 -2.46
C PHE A 552 -24.33 -2.29 -2.26
N ARG A 553 -25.20 -2.34 -1.23
CA ARG A 553 -26.21 -1.29 -0.92
C ARG A 553 -27.08 -0.84 -2.11
N ASP A 554 -27.27 -1.71 -3.09
CA ASP A 554 -27.95 -1.43 -4.37
C ASP A 554 -29.40 -1.95 -4.42
N GLY A 555 -29.85 -2.66 -3.38
CA GLY A 555 -31.19 -3.24 -3.29
C GLY A 555 -31.46 -4.42 -4.23
N GLN A 556 -30.43 -5.02 -4.84
CA GLN A 556 -30.58 -6.11 -5.80
C GLN A 556 -30.53 -7.52 -5.18
N GLY A 557 -30.31 -7.64 -3.87
CA GLY A 557 -30.28 -8.94 -3.17
C GLY A 557 -28.95 -9.69 -3.30
N GLU A 558 -29.00 -11.02 -3.21
CA GLU A 558 -27.83 -11.90 -3.39
C GLU A 558 -27.14 -11.73 -4.75
N LEU A 559 -25.89 -12.17 -4.84
CA LEU A 559 -25.01 -11.98 -6.00
C LEU A 559 -25.51 -12.72 -7.25
#